data_AF-A0A1J5RCD4-F1
#
_entry.id   AF-A0A1J5RCD4-F1
#
_cell.length_a   1.000
_cell.length_b   1.000
_cell.length_c   1.000
_cell.angle_alpha   90.00
_cell.angle_beta   90.00
_cell.angle_gamma   90.00
#
_symmetry.space_group_name_H-M   'P 1'
#
loop_
_entity.id
_entity.type
_entity.pdbx_description
1 polymer ?
#
loop_
_entity_poly.entity_id
_entity_poly.type
_entity_poly.pdbx_seq_one_letter_code
_entity_poly.pdbx_strand_id
1 'polypeptide(L)'
;MPRHFRRAGFGAVLALPLLLAACGGGSSQYNGSILDGQVLMSAGVPVYDGGIGNVCVYALVNGQGNPLNTTVVPWSNSGTLLTNGCVPTDASGHFSIDLSSFYGPVLIQVSAGNYTNVATATNTPLPNISSTNSSLQAIAAIGGGGTVTALVTPLTTIATVKSQALPGGLNAANYTTASADVAGQFQLGSLSINAAPQSGDAYDQALRAVQQYLVSGPGSVDDPNGNSLLTWNTSMLPTMQSDYTAAYTQLYGSSPAFSFH
;
A
#
# COMPACT_ATOMS: atom_id res chain seq x y z
N MET A 1 -74.41 15.45 -56.08
CA MET A 1 -73.39 15.24 -57.14
C MET A 1 -72.00 15.46 -56.55
N PRO A 2 -70.95 14.77 -57.02
CA PRO A 2 -70.16 13.87 -56.19
C PRO A 2 -68.65 14.16 -56.17
N ARG A 3 -67.93 13.61 -55.17
CA ARG A 3 -66.85 12.61 -55.31
C ARG A 3 -65.81 12.68 -54.19
N HIS A 4 -65.55 11.49 -53.64
CA HIS A 4 -64.43 11.11 -52.78
C HIS A 4 -63.06 11.51 -53.32
N PHE A 5 -62.10 11.74 -52.42
CA PHE A 5 -60.80 11.05 -52.47
C PHE A 5 -60.19 10.89 -51.07
N ARG A 6 -59.81 9.65 -50.76
CA ARG A 6 -58.98 9.23 -49.62
C ARG A 6 -57.50 9.53 -49.90
N ARG A 7 -56.69 9.71 -48.85
CA ARG A 7 -55.30 9.21 -48.66
C ARG A 7 -54.84 9.65 -47.26
N ALA A 8 -54.68 8.74 -46.30
CA ALA A 8 -53.56 7.81 -46.10
C ALA A 8 -52.27 8.54 -45.68
N GLY A 9 -51.91 8.36 -44.41
CA GLY A 9 -50.75 8.97 -43.79
C GLY A 9 -49.42 8.36 -44.24
N PHE A 10 -48.35 9.11 -44.01
CA PHE A 10 -46.98 8.63 -43.95
C PHE A 10 -46.27 9.35 -42.81
N GLY A 11 -45.65 8.56 -41.94
CA GLY A 11 -44.97 9.01 -40.73
C GLY A 11 -43.73 9.84 -41.06
N ALA A 12 -43.55 10.91 -40.31
CA ALA A 12 -42.32 11.65 -40.25
C ALA A 12 -41.33 10.88 -39.34
N VAL A 13 -40.42 10.12 -39.95
CA VAL A 13 -39.21 9.66 -39.27
C VAL A 13 -38.23 10.83 -39.24
N LEU A 14 -38.22 11.55 -38.11
CA LEU A 14 -37.19 12.53 -37.78
C LEU A 14 -35.87 11.77 -37.56
N ALA A 15 -35.03 11.72 -38.58
CA ALA A 15 -33.63 11.36 -38.43
C ALA A 15 -32.92 12.49 -37.68
N LEU A 16 -32.67 12.29 -36.37
CA LEU A 16 -31.72 13.10 -35.61
C LEU A 16 -30.30 12.76 -36.10
N PRO A 17 -29.55 13.69 -36.72
CA PRO A 17 -28.11 13.57 -36.71
C PRO A 17 -27.65 13.83 -35.27
N LEU A 18 -27.27 12.78 -34.55
CA LEU A 18 -26.34 12.94 -33.43
C LEU A 18 -25.07 13.54 -34.02
N LEU A 19 -24.94 14.86 -33.90
CA LEU A 19 -23.66 15.55 -33.94
C LEU A 19 -22.83 14.93 -32.81
N LEU A 20 -21.97 13.97 -33.17
CA LEU A 20 -20.79 13.63 -32.38
C LEU A 20 -20.05 14.96 -32.20
N ALA A 21 -20.22 15.57 -31.04
CA ALA A 21 -19.26 16.53 -30.54
C ALA A 21 -17.93 15.77 -30.48
N ALA A 22 -17.07 16.03 -31.47
CA ALA A 22 -15.66 15.77 -31.36
C ALA A 22 -15.20 16.53 -30.12
N CYS A 23 -15.10 15.82 -28.98
CA CYS A 23 -14.40 16.30 -27.81
C CYS A 23 -12.97 16.55 -28.28
N GLY A 24 -12.65 17.83 -28.45
CA GLY A 24 -11.31 18.26 -28.84
C GLY A 24 -10.31 17.59 -27.90
N GLY A 25 -9.27 17.01 -28.51
CA GLY A 25 -8.10 16.54 -27.80
C GLY A 25 -7.43 17.72 -27.11
N GLY A 26 -7.92 18.07 -25.92
CA GLY A 26 -7.12 18.77 -24.94
C GLY A 26 -6.05 17.79 -24.51
N SER A 27 -4.79 18.12 -24.80
CA SER A 27 -3.67 17.49 -24.12
C SER A 27 -3.83 17.81 -22.63
N SER A 28 -4.56 16.96 -21.91
CA SER A 28 -4.49 16.93 -20.46
C SER A 28 -3.02 16.73 -20.15
N GLN A 29 -2.31 17.81 -19.79
CA GLN A 29 -1.00 17.67 -19.19
C GLN A 29 -1.25 16.84 -17.94
N TYR A 30 -0.89 15.56 -18.00
CA TYR A 30 -0.81 14.72 -16.83
C TYR A 30 0.23 15.39 -15.93
N ASN A 31 -0.25 16.13 -14.94
CA ASN A 31 0.61 16.75 -13.96
C ASN A 31 0.86 15.68 -12.89
N GLY A 32 2.09 15.15 -12.87
CA GLY A 32 2.54 14.28 -11.80
C GLY A 32 2.66 15.03 -10.48
N SER A 33 3.36 14.45 -9.52
CA SER A 33 3.46 15.03 -8.19
C SER A 33 4.84 14.81 -7.60
N ILE A 34 5.20 15.61 -6.60
CA ILE A 34 6.28 15.25 -5.68
C ILE A 34 5.70 14.20 -4.73
N LEU A 35 6.30 13.01 -4.72
CA LEU A 35 6.04 12.02 -3.70
C LEU A 35 6.89 12.35 -2.49
N ASP A 36 6.25 12.79 -1.41
CA ASP A 36 6.89 13.06 -0.13
C ASP A 36 6.42 12.01 0.87
N GLY A 37 7.35 11.27 1.47
CA GLY A 37 6.96 10.14 2.29
C GLY A 37 7.84 9.91 3.49
N GLN A 38 7.38 9.04 4.37
CA GLN A 38 8.07 8.67 5.59
C GLN A 38 8.01 7.16 5.82
N VAL A 39 9.12 6.59 6.27
CA VAL A 39 9.23 5.17 6.64
C VAL A 39 9.36 5.06 8.16
N LEU A 40 8.37 4.45 8.80
CA LEU A 40 8.28 4.34 10.26
C LEU A 40 7.95 2.91 10.71
N MET A 41 8.62 2.45 11.77
CA MET A 41 8.26 1.21 12.47
C MET A 41 7.26 1.42 13.60
N SER A 42 7.16 2.64 14.12
CA SER A 42 6.14 3.18 15.05
C SER A 42 6.30 4.70 15.13
N ALA A 43 5.49 5.40 15.93
CA ALA A 43 5.64 6.85 16.08
C ALA A 43 7.05 7.19 16.62
N GLY A 44 7.75 8.07 15.91
CA GLY A 44 9.11 8.49 16.27
C GLY A 44 10.20 7.43 16.08
N VAL A 45 9.91 6.31 15.38
CA VAL A 45 10.88 5.24 15.10
C VAL A 45 11.12 5.15 13.60
N PRO A 46 12.01 6.00 13.05
CA PRO A 46 12.29 6.02 11.63
C PRO A 46 13.15 4.84 11.19
N VAL A 47 13.00 4.49 9.91
CA VAL A 47 13.93 3.57 9.22
C VAL A 47 14.94 4.37 8.41
N TYR A 48 16.22 4.15 8.67
CA TYR A 48 17.32 4.86 8.03
C TYR A 48 18.47 3.94 7.65
N ASP A 49 19.03 4.14 6.45
CA ASP A 49 20.13 3.32 5.91
C ASP A 49 21.45 4.08 5.73
N GLY A 50 21.74 5.06 6.59
CA GLY A 50 23.00 5.81 6.48
C GLY A 50 23.09 6.71 5.25
N GLY A 51 21.98 6.95 4.55
CA GLY A 51 21.93 7.77 3.33
C GLY A 51 22.31 7.04 2.04
N ILE A 52 22.38 5.71 2.05
CA ILE A 52 22.86 4.90 0.90
C ILE A 52 21.77 4.68 -0.17
N GLY A 53 20.49 4.70 0.21
CA GLY A 53 19.37 4.52 -0.72
C GLY A 53 18.57 3.25 -0.42
N ASN A 54 17.41 3.41 0.21
CA ASN A 54 16.59 2.28 0.67
C ASN A 54 15.15 2.32 0.18
N VAL A 55 14.69 3.39 -0.47
CA VAL A 55 13.30 3.49 -0.97
C VAL A 55 13.28 3.38 -2.48
N CYS A 56 12.68 2.30 -2.98
CA CYS A 56 12.52 2.03 -4.40
C CYS A 56 11.05 2.24 -4.78
N VAL A 57 10.79 2.95 -5.88
CA VAL A 57 9.42 3.26 -6.32
C VAL A 57 9.17 2.70 -7.71
N TYR A 58 8.15 1.86 -7.81
CA TYR A 58 7.78 1.14 -9.02
C TYR A 58 6.41 1.59 -9.52
N ALA A 59 6.29 1.82 -10.83
CA ALA A 59 4.98 2.01 -11.44
C ALA A 59 4.14 0.75 -11.35
N LEU A 60 2.88 0.88 -10.91
CA LEU A 60 1.92 -0.21 -10.96
C LEU A 60 1.16 -0.19 -12.28
N VAL A 61 1.23 -1.29 -13.02
CA VAL A 61 0.56 -1.45 -14.32
C VAL A 61 -0.32 -2.71 -14.26
N ASN A 62 -1.56 -2.60 -14.74
CA ASN A 62 -2.51 -3.72 -14.90
C ASN A 62 -2.83 -4.54 -13.64
N GLY A 63 -2.66 -3.97 -12.43
CA GLY A 63 -3.01 -4.67 -11.19
C GLY A 63 -2.11 -5.87 -10.85
N GLN A 64 -0.99 -6.05 -11.57
CA GLN A 64 -0.10 -7.18 -11.34
C GLN A 64 0.87 -6.88 -10.19
N GLY A 65 1.14 -7.91 -9.38
CA GLY A 65 1.78 -7.80 -8.07
C GLY A 65 3.25 -7.38 -8.08
N ASN A 66 3.83 -7.39 -6.87
CA ASN A 66 5.20 -6.98 -6.54
C ASN A 66 6.24 -7.44 -7.60
N PRO A 67 7.04 -6.52 -8.20
CA PRO A 67 8.02 -6.83 -9.23
C PRO A 67 9.16 -7.76 -8.78
N LEU A 68 9.25 -8.10 -7.49
CA LEU A 68 10.30 -8.96 -6.93
C LEU A 68 9.87 -10.40 -6.61
N ASN A 69 8.58 -10.76 -6.65
CA ASN A 69 8.13 -12.09 -6.20
C ASN A 69 7.24 -12.88 -7.18
N THR A 70 6.91 -12.32 -8.35
CA THR A 70 6.12 -13.04 -9.35
C THR A 70 6.95 -13.36 -10.59
N THR A 71 7.19 -14.65 -10.83
CA THR A 71 7.67 -15.14 -12.12
C THR A 71 6.52 -15.03 -13.13
N VAL A 72 6.29 -13.82 -13.68
CA VAL A 72 5.28 -13.61 -14.72
C VAL A 72 5.91 -13.85 -16.08
N VAL A 73 5.45 -14.90 -16.77
CA VAL A 73 5.79 -15.18 -18.18
C VAL A 73 4.51 -15.05 -19.00
N PRO A 74 4.50 -14.33 -20.15
CA PRO A 74 5.61 -13.64 -20.80
C PRO A 74 5.94 -12.26 -20.18
N TRP A 75 7.17 -11.78 -20.44
CA TRP A 75 7.88 -10.68 -19.77
C TRP A 75 7.26 -9.27 -19.99
N SER A 76 6.03 -9.03 -19.55
CA SER A 76 5.39 -7.71 -19.66
C SER A 76 5.01 -7.08 -18.31
N ASN A 77 5.40 -7.68 -17.18
CA ASN A 77 4.92 -7.25 -15.86
C ASN A 77 6.05 -7.12 -14.82
N SER A 78 7.13 -6.45 -15.21
CA SER A 78 8.05 -5.83 -14.25
C SER A 78 7.66 -4.35 -14.19
N GLY A 79 7.10 -3.88 -13.08
CA GLY A 79 6.85 -2.45 -12.89
C GLY A 79 8.16 -1.67 -13.11
N THR A 80 8.13 -0.65 -13.95
CA THR A 80 9.33 0.16 -14.24
C THR A 80 9.71 0.91 -12.97
N LEU A 81 10.96 0.74 -12.50
CA LEU A 81 11.53 1.60 -11.47
C LEU A 81 11.49 3.05 -11.98
N LEU A 82 10.82 3.93 -11.24
CA LEU A 82 10.58 5.31 -11.67
C LEU A 82 11.76 6.24 -11.38
N THR A 83 12.75 5.75 -10.64
CA THR A 83 13.95 6.48 -10.22
C THR A 83 15.22 5.80 -10.74
N ASN A 84 16.33 6.55 -10.81
CA ASN A 84 17.64 5.96 -11.11
C ASN A 84 18.21 5.29 -9.85
N GLY A 85 17.77 4.06 -9.59
CA GLY A 85 18.04 3.36 -8.33
C GLY A 85 17.09 3.78 -7.21
N CYS A 86 17.35 3.30 -5.99
CA CYS A 86 16.53 3.63 -4.82
C CYS A 86 17.02 4.94 -4.18
N VAL A 87 16.12 5.72 -3.60
CA VAL A 87 16.44 6.98 -2.93
C VAL A 87 16.65 6.78 -1.43
N PRO A 88 17.51 7.56 -0.77
CA PRO A 88 17.74 7.44 0.66
C PRO A 88 16.60 8.05 1.47
N THR A 89 16.28 7.44 2.61
CA THR A 89 15.64 8.16 3.70
C THR A 89 16.65 9.02 4.45
N ASP A 90 16.20 10.13 5.03
CA ASP A 90 16.96 10.88 6.04
C ASP A 90 16.88 10.24 7.43
N ALA A 91 17.54 10.85 8.42
CA ALA A 91 17.57 10.34 9.80
C ALA A 91 16.18 10.30 10.49
N SER A 92 15.21 11.05 9.97
CA SER A 92 13.80 11.04 10.38
C SER A 92 12.93 10.10 9.54
N GLY A 93 13.54 9.30 8.66
CA GLY A 93 12.86 8.35 7.80
C GLY A 93 12.16 8.98 6.60
N HIS A 94 12.36 10.26 6.34
CA HIS A 94 11.71 10.96 5.23
C HIS A 94 12.44 10.74 3.92
N PHE A 95 11.68 10.66 2.83
CA PHE A 95 12.19 10.62 1.46
C PHE A 95 11.32 11.51 0.56
N SER A 96 11.92 12.06 -0.49
CA SER A 96 11.21 12.87 -1.48
C SER A 96 11.65 12.48 -2.89
N ILE A 97 10.69 12.28 -3.78
CA ILE A 97 10.91 11.86 -5.17
C ILE A 97 10.07 12.74 -6.08
N ASP A 98 10.71 13.39 -7.04
CA ASP A 98 10.01 14.11 -8.09
C ASP A 98 9.45 13.12 -9.13
N LEU A 99 8.14 12.94 -9.12
CA LEU A 99 7.38 12.16 -10.10
C LEU A 99 6.49 13.06 -10.96
N SER A 100 6.89 14.31 -11.20
CA SER A 100 6.15 15.29 -12.01
C SER A 100 5.84 14.82 -13.44
N SER A 101 6.64 13.89 -13.98
CA SER A 101 6.43 13.28 -15.30
C SER A 101 5.64 11.96 -15.27
N PHE A 102 5.16 11.53 -14.10
CA PHE A 102 4.43 10.27 -13.92
C PHE A 102 3.05 10.52 -13.33
N TYR A 103 2.05 9.79 -13.83
CA TYR A 103 0.68 9.80 -13.32
C TYR A 103 0.19 8.36 -13.17
N GLY A 104 -0.33 8.02 -12.01
CA GLY A 104 -0.85 6.69 -11.69
C GLY A 104 -0.40 6.16 -10.34
N PRO A 105 -0.83 4.94 -9.98
CA PRO A 105 -0.43 4.29 -8.75
C PRO A 105 1.04 3.84 -8.80
N VAL A 106 1.72 3.96 -7.66
CA VAL A 106 3.09 3.47 -7.45
C VAL A 106 3.16 2.56 -6.23
N LEU A 107 4.00 1.54 -6.30
CA LEU A 107 4.43 0.74 -5.16
C LEU A 107 5.72 1.35 -4.61
N ILE A 108 5.70 1.67 -3.33
CA ILE A 108 6.85 2.12 -2.56
C ILE A 108 7.38 0.91 -1.80
N GLN A 109 8.67 0.64 -1.90
CA GLN A 109 9.29 -0.52 -1.27
C GLN A 109 10.60 -0.16 -0.60
N VAL A 110 10.77 -0.61 0.64
CA VAL A 110 11.96 -0.33 1.44
C VAL A 110 12.89 -1.53 1.44
N SER A 111 14.10 -1.36 0.90
CA SER A 111 15.06 -2.44 0.63
C SER A 111 16.11 -2.72 1.68
N ALA A 112 16.39 -1.72 2.49
CA ALA A 112 17.39 -1.78 3.53
C ALA A 112 17.09 -0.72 4.61
N GLY A 113 17.96 -0.67 5.61
CA GLY A 113 17.90 0.29 6.70
C GLY A 113 17.80 -0.37 8.05
N ASN A 114 17.97 0.46 9.07
CA ASN A 114 17.94 0.09 10.47
C ASN A 114 16.92 0.95 11.19
N TYR A 115 16.39 0.41 12.28
CA TYR A 115 15.51 1.12 13.20
C TYR A 115 15.85 0.71 14.63
N THR A 116 15.51 1.57 15.60
CA THR A 116 15.62 1.20 17.01
C THR A 116 14.36 0.43 17.41
N ASN A 117 14.47 -0.87 17.64
CA ASN A 117 13.34 -1.68 18.05
C ASN A 117 12.92 -1.30 19.48
N VAL A 118 11.66 -0.89 19.66
CA VAL A 118 11.14 -0.42 20.95
C VAL A 118 11.04 -1.51 22.02
N ALA A 119 10.95 -2.78 21.62
CA ALA A 119 10.84 -3.92 22.52
C ALA A 119 12.19 -4.31 23.12
N THR A 120 13.27 -4.19 22.35
CA THR A 120 14.64 -4.58 22.77
C THR A 120 15.54 -3.39 23.07
N ALA A 121 15.15 -2.18 22.68
CA ALA A 121 15.98 -0.98 22.65
C ALA A 121 17.29 -1.14 21.84
N THR A 122 17.32 -2.06 20.87
CA THR A 122 18.50 -2.31 20.02
C THR A 122 18.28 -1.83 18.60
N ASN A 123 19.37 -1.35 17.98
CA ASN A 123 19.38 -1.08 16.55
C ASN A 123 19.24 -2.40 15.78
N THR A 124 18.18 -2.51 15.00
CA THR A 124 17.77 -3.73 14.31
C THR A 124 17.73 -3.46 12.81
N PRO A 125 18.44 -4.24 11.98
CA PRO A 125 18.32 -4.13 10.53
C PRO A 125 16.94 -4.60 10.08
N LEU A 126 16.39 -3.96 9.05
CA LEU A 126 15.25 -4.54 8.33
C LEU A 126 15.67 -5.87 7.70
N PRO A 127 14.83 -6.93 7.75
CA PRO A 127 15.17 -8.20 7.10
C PRO A 127 15.33 -8.01 5.58
N ASN A 128 16.41 -8.55 5.01
CA ASN A 128 16.84 -8.31 3.63
C ASN A 128 15.86 -8.89 2.57
N ILE A 129 15.66 -8.14 1.49
CA ILE A 129 14.73 -8.39 0.36
C ILE A 129 14.98 -9.66 -0.49
N SER A 130 16.17 -10.27 -0.48
CA SER A 130 16.52 -11.18 -1.60
C SER A 130 15.76 -12.52 -1.65
N SER A 131 15.01 -12.92 -0.62
CA SER A 131 14.37 -14.25 -0.58
C SER A 131 12.93 -14.31 -0.03
N THR A 132 12.42 -13.23 0.54
CA THR A 132 11.17 -13.21 1.30
C THR A 132 10.53 -11.84 1.14
N ASN A 133 9.20 -11.72 1.13
CA ASN A 133 8.47 -10.45 1.07
C ASN A 133 8.66 -9.60 2.34
N SER A 134 9.90 -9.34 2.75
CA SER A 134 10.30 -8.77 4.04
C SER A 134 10.64 -7.29 3.98
N SER A 135 10.38 -6.64 2.84
CA SER A 135 10.43 -5.19 2.72
C SER A 135 9.17 -4.54 3.27
N LEU A 136 9.32 -3.39 3.93
CA LEU A 136 8.16 -2.53 4.16
C LEU A 136 7.64 -1.98 2.84
N GLN A 137 6.32 -1.89 2.70
CA GLN A 137 5.64 -1.49 1.47
C GLN A 137 4.45 -0.57 1.73
N ALA A 138 4.13 0.26 0.74
CA ALA A 138 2.89 1.03 0.66
C ALA A 138 2.55 1.34 -0.80
N ILE A 139 1.34 1.80 -1.05
CA ILE A 139 0.91 2.31 -2.36
C ILE A 139 0.52 3.77 -2.24
N ALA A 140 0.96 4.57 -3.22
CA ALA A 140 0.53 5.95 -3.38
C ALA A 140 -0.06 6.16 -4.78
N ALA A 141 -1.07 7.02 -4.90
CA ALA A 141 -1.62 7.45 -6.18
C ALA A 141 -1.00 8.79 -6.57
N ILE A 142 -0.15 8.79 -7.60
CA ILE A 142 0.54 9.98 -8.10
C ILE A 142 -0.33 10.69 -9.14
N GLY A 143 -0.48 12.00 -9.01
CA GLY A 143 -1.20 12.82 -9.97
C GLY A 143 -1.92 14.01 -9.35
N GLY A 144 -2.39 14.90 -10.21
CA GLY A 144 -3.14 16.09 -9.82
C GLY A 144 -2.29 17.33 -9.52
N GLY A 145 -0.96 17.24 -9.76
CA GLY A 145 -0.02 18.28 -9.37
C GLY A 145 0.28 18.27 -7.86
N GLY A 146 1.25 19.09 -7.44
CA GLY A 146 1.57 19.31 -6.02
C GLY A 146 2.29 18.14 -5.35
N THR A 147 2.04 17.96 -4.05
CA THR A 147 2.68 16.95 -3.21
C THR A 147 1.70 15.86 -2.82
N VAL A 148 2.06 14.60 -3.07
CA VAL A 148 1.38 13.41 -2.58
C VAL A 148 2.15 12.88 -1.39
N THR A 149 1.47 12.74 -0.25
CA THR A 149 2.08 12.17 0.95
C THR A 149 1.93 10.64 0.97
N ALA A 150 2.97 9.95 1.43
CA ALA A 150 2.92 8.50 1.63
C ALA A 150 3.55 8.08 2.96
N LEU A 151 2.96 7.08 3.60
CA LEU A 151 3.51 6.49 4.81
C LEU A 151 3.81 5.02 4.55
N VAL A 152 4.99 4.58 4.95
CA VAL A 152 5.42 3.19 4.87
C VAL A 152 5.64 2.65 6.28
N THR A 153 4.80 1.69 6.68
CA THR A 153 4.84 1.01 7.97
C THR A 153 4.60 -0.50 7.80
N PRO A 154 4.80 -1.30 8.86
CA PRO A 154 4.33 -2.69 8.86
C PRO A 154 2.85 -2.86 8.48
N LEU A 155 1.95 -1.96 8.92
CA LEU A 155 0.52 -2.08 8.65
C LEU A 155 0.17 -1.72 7.20
N THR A 156 0.83 -0.72 6.61
CA THR A 156 0.69 -0.44 5.16
C THR A 156 1.24 -1.58 4.31
N THR A 157 2.23 -2.31 4.83
CA THR A 157 2.77 -3.51 4.17
C THR A 157 1.73 -4.61 4.14
N ILE A 158 1.05 -4.86 5.28
CA ILE A 158 -0.07 -5.81 5.35
C ILE A 158 -1.18 -5.41 4.36
N ALA A 159 -1.51 -4.11 4.29
CA ALA A 159 -2.50 -3.63 3.34
C ALA A 159 -2.08 -3.82 1.87
N THR A 160 -0.79 -3.71 1.57
CA THR A 160 -0.23 -3.98 0.24
C THR A 160 -0.40 -5.45 -0.14
N VAL A 161 -0.06 -6.38 0.77
CA VAL A 161 -0.21 -7.83 0.57
C VAL A 161 -1.68 -8.20 0.41
N LYS A 162 -2.55 -7.68 1.28
CA LYS A 162 -4.00 -7.92 1.20
C LYS A 162 -4.62 -7.37 -0.08
N SER A 163 -4.18 -6.20 -0.54
CA SER A 163 -4.58 -5.62 -1.82
C SER A 163 -4.26 -6.54 -3.00
N GLN A 164 -3.08 -7.18 -3.00
CA GLN A 164 -2.68 -8.12 -4.04
C GLN A 164 -3.60 -9.36 -4.11
N ALA A 165 -4.17 -9.78 -2.98
CA ALA A 165 -5.08 -10.92 -2.91
C ALA A 165 -6.52 -10.59 -3.35
N LEU A 166 -6.88 -9.32 -3.49
CA LEU A 166 -8.21 -8.90 -3.96
C LEU A 166 -8.35 -9.08 -5.48
N PRO A 167 -9.58 -9.30 -5.99
CA PRO A 167 -9.82 -9.33 -7.44
C PRO A 167 -9.29 -8.07 -8.13
N GLY A 168 -8.58 -8.25 -9.25
CA GLY A 168 -7.91 -7.14 -9.94
C GLY A 168 -6.56 -6.74 -9.35
N GLY A 169 -6.10 -7.44 -8.30
CA GLY A 169 -4.74 -7.38 -7.76
C GLY A 169 -4.32 -6.01 -7.25
N LEU A 170 -3.04 -5.70 -7.40
CA LEU A 170 -2.40 -4.56 -6.75
C LEU A 170 -2.75 -3.23 -7.44
N ASN A 171 -3.73 -2.50 -6.89
CA ASN A 171 -4.14 -1.18 -7.38
C ASN A 171 -4.58 -0.27 -6.23
N ALA A 172 -4.74 1.03 -6.50
CA ALA A 172 -5.05 2.03 -5.47
C ALA A 172 -6.42 1.80 -4.79
N ALA A 173 -7.42 1.30 -5.51
CA ALA A 173 -8.74 1.02 -4.96
C ALA A 173 -8.69 -0.18 -4.00
N ASN A 174 -8.05 -1.27 -4.43
CA ASN A 174 -7.84 -2.44 -3.60
C ASN A 174 -6.98 -2.13 -2.37
N TYR A 175 -5.96 -1.26 -2.52
CA TYR A 175 -5.15 -0.81 -1.39
C TYR A 175 -5.94 0.05 -0.40
N THR A 176 -6.85 0.89 -0.88
CA THR A 176 -7.75 1.68 0.00
C THR A 176 -8.67 0.75 0.79
N THR A 177 -9.29 -0.23 0.13
CA THR A 177 -10.13 -1.25 0.78
C THR A 177 -9.34 -2.06 1.80
N ALA A 178 -8.16 -2.57 1.42
CA ALA A 178 -7.28 -3.33 2.30
C ALA A 178 -6.77 -2.49 3.48
N SER A 179 -6.49 -1.20 3.28
CA SER A 179 -6.06 -0.29 4.34
C SER A 179 -7.13 -0.10 5.41
N ALA A 180 -8.38 0.09 4.99
CA ALA A 180 -9.50 0.20 5.91
C ALA A 180 -9.75 -1.11 6.68
N ASP A 181 -9.65 -2.25 5.99
CA ASP A 181 -9.78 -3.57 6.60
C ASP A 181 -8.68 -3.81 7.65
N VAL A 182 -7.41 -3.54 7.32
CA VAL A 182 -6.29 -3.63 8.27
C VAL A 182 -6.49 -2.72 9.47
N ALA A 183 -6.93 -1.47 9.28
CA ALA A 183 -7.22 -0.57 10.39
C ALA A 183 -8.30 -1.15 11.34
N GLY A 184 -9.32 -1.82 10.78
CA GLY A 184 -10.35 -2.53 11.56
C GLY A 184 -9.79 -3.74 12.31
N GLN A 185 -9.00 -4.58 11.64
CA GLN A 185 -8.40 -5.79 12.23
C GLN A 185 -7.48 -5.47 13.42
N PHE A 186 -6.77 -4.35 13.34
CA PHE A 186 -5.87 -3.85 14.40
C PHE A 186 -6.56 -2.90 15.40
N GLN A 187 -7.89 -2.74 15.33
CA GLN A 187 -8.69 -1.91 16.24
C GLN A 187 -8.24 -0.44 16.34
N LEU A 188 -7.88 0.18 15.22
CA LEU A 188 -7.38 1.56 15.20
C LEU A 188 -8.46 2.65 15.38
N GLY A 189 -9.73 2.25 15.51
CA GLY A 189 -10.85 3.18 15.58
C GLY A 189 -11.03 3.95 14.27
N SER A 190 -11.00 5.28 14.33
CA SER A 190 -11.12 6.15 13.14
C SER A 190 -9.76 6.53 12.52
N LEU A 191 -8.65 5.98 13.02
CA LEU A 191 -7.32 6.30 12.50
C LEU A 191 -7.06 5.58 11.17
N SER A 192 -6.35 6.26 10.27
CA SER A 192 -5.94 5.72 8.97
C SER A 192 -4.50 5.26 9.02
N ILE A 193 -4.22 4.04 8.53
CA ILE A 193 -2.84 3.55 8.40
C ILE A 193 -2.00 4.32 7.37
N ASN A 194 -2.65 5.15 6.54
CA ASN A 194 -1.98 6.00 5.55
C ASN A 194 -1.65 7.41 6.10
N ALA A 195 -1.95 7.69 7.37
CA ALA A 195 -1.58 8.92 8.07
C ALA A 195 -0.53 8.61 9.15
N ALA A 196 0.40 9.53 9.41
CA ALA A 196 1.48 9.29 10.38
C ALA A 196 0.93 8.98 11.79
N PRO A 197 1.40 7.89 12.44
CA PRO A 197 0.98 7.56 13.81
C PRO A 197 1.42 8.65 14.78
N GLN A 198 0.56 8.98 15.73
CA GLN A 198 0.88 9.88 16.84
C GLN A 198 1.31 9.07 18.05
N SER A 199 2.31 9.57 18.79
CA SER A 199 2.83 8.86 19.97
C SER A 199 1.70 8.53 20.96
N GLY A 200 1.55 7.25 21.27
CA GLY A 200 0.56 6.74 22.21
C GLY A 200 -0.85 6.55 21.66
N ASP A 201 -1.13 6.89 20.40
CA ASP A 201 -2.42 6.56 19.77
C ASP A 201 -2.54 5.05 19.46
N ALA A 202 -3.72 4.60 19.05
CA ALA A 202 -3.93 3.18 18.75
C ALA A 202 -3.05 2.66 17.60
N TYR A 203 -2.67 3.53 16.65
CA TYR A 203 -1.81 3.16 15.53
C TYR A 203 -0.36 2.96 15.98
N ASP A 204 0.19 3.89 16.76
CA ASP A 204 1.50 3.73 17.40
C ASP A 204 1.52 2.49 18.30
N GLN A 205 0.46 2.28 19.09
CA GLN A 205 0.37 1.12 19.97
C GLN A 205 0.42 -0.19 19.19
N ALA A 206 -0.34 -0.29 18.10
CA ALA A 206 -0.34 -1.44 17.20
C ALA A 206 1.04 -1.68 16.57
N LEU A 207 1.69 -0.61 16.09
CA LEU A 207 3.02 -0.67 15.49
C LEU A 207 4.12 -1.11 16.47
N ARG A 208 4.04 -0.67 17.73
CA ARG A 208 4.94 -1.14 18.79
C ARG A 208 4.68 -2.61 19.14
N ALA A 209 3.43 -3.04 19.17
CA ALA A 209 3.07 -4.45 19.38
C ALA A 209 3.56 -5.35 18.24
N VAL A 210 3.57 -4.85 16.99
CA VAL A 210 4.23 -5.51 15.86
C VAL A 210 5.72 -5.72 16.15
N GLN A 211 6.42 -4.70 16.65
CA GLN A 211 7.84 -4.83 17.01
C GLN A 211 8.08 -5.82 18.16
N GLN A 212 7.20 -5.85 19.16
CA GLN A 212 7.24 -6.87 20.22
C GLN A 212 7.00 -8.26 19.66
N TYR A 213 6.01 -8.44 18.78
CA TYR A 213 5.71 -9.72 18.14
C TYR A 213 6.91 -10.25 17.34
N LEU A 214 7.64 -9.36 16.63
CA LEU A 214 8.88 -9.72 15.93
C LEU A 214 10.00 -10.24 16.83
N VAL A 215 9.99 -9.90 18.12
CA VAL A 215 11.02 -10.27 19.10
C VAL A 215 10.59 -11.48 19.93
N SER A 216 9.28 -11.65 20.15
CA SER A 216 8.69 -12.60 21.09
C SER A 216 8.58 -14.03 20.54
N GLY A 217 9.24 -14.34 19.42
CA GLY A 217 8.96 -15.51 18.58
C GLY A 217 8.66 -16.78 19.39
N PRO A 218 7.55 -17.50 19.12
CA PRO A 218 7.34 -18.79 19.75
C PRO A 218 8.46 -19.72 19.27
N GLY A 219 9.08 -20.43 20.20
CA GLY A 219 10.15 -21.38 19.91
C GLY A 219 9.74 -22.41 18.84
N SER A 220 10.27 -22.26 17.63
CA SER A 220 10.72 -23.31 16.70
C SER A 220 9.75 -24.39 16.16
N VAL A 221 8.43 -24.35 16.38
CA VAL A 221 7.49 -25.25 15.65
C VAL A 221 6.20 -24.61 15.16
N ASP A 222 5.72 -23.56 15.83
CA ASP A 222 4.46 -22.88 15.50
C ASP A 222 4.67 -21.48 14.90
N ASP A 223 5.88 -21.16 14.46
CA ASP A 223 6.22 -19.83 13.93
C ASP A 223 5.77 -19.69 12.46
N PRO A 224 4.68 -18.96 12.16
CA PRO A 224 4.32 -18.63 10.78
C PRO A 224 5.36 -17.70 10.12
N ASN A 225 6.28 -17.15 10.92
CA ASN A 225 7.34 -16.23 10.54
C ASN A 225 8.72 -16.89 10.66
N GLY A 226 8.99 -17.96 9.92
CA GLY A 226 10.37 -18.35 9.63
C GLY A 226 11.28 -17.22 9.07
N ASN A 227 10.82 -15.97 8.94
CA ASN A 227 11.43 -14.75 9.53
C ASN A 227 10.64 -13.47 9.17
N SER A 228 9.32 -13.48 8.94
CA SER A 228 8.64 -12.31 8.36
C SER A 228 7.15 -12.14 8.65
N LEU A 229 6.85 -11.19 9.53
CA LEU A 229 5.54 -10.57 9.73
C LEU A 229 4.97 -9.95 8.43
N LEU A 230 5.85 -9.68 7.47
CA LEU A 230 5.56 -9.00 6.19
C LEU A 230 5.08 -9.95 5.08
N THR A 231 5.04 -11.27 5.34
CA THR A 231 4.43 -12.24 4.41
C THR A 231 2.93 -12.49 4.62
N TRP A 232 2.30 -11.87 5.63
CA TRP A 232 0.88 -12.05 6.01
C TRP A 232 0.29 -13.40 5.60
N ASN A 233 0.76 -14.47 6.25
CA ASN A 233 0.45 -15.83 5.85
C ASN A 233 -1.01 -16.17 6.18
N THR A 234 -1.88 -16.13 5.17
CA THR A 234 -3.32 -16.38 5.31
C THR A 234 -3.66 -17.78 5.82
N SER A 235 -2.72 -18.75 5.72
CA SER A 235 -2.91 -20.10 6.26
C SER A 235 -2.68 -20.22 7.78
N MET A 236 -2.12 -19.19 8.42
CA MET A 236 -1.74 -19.19 9.84
C MET A 236 -2.36 -18.03 10.64
N LEU A 237 -3.43 -17.42 10.12
CA LEU A 237 -4.07 -16.24 10.73
C LEU A 237 -4.46 -16.44 12.21
N PRO A 238 -5.02 -17.59 12.65
CA PRO A 238 -5.36 -17.79 14.05
C PRO A 238 -4.14 -17.74 14.99
N THR A 239 -3.02 -18.33 14.56
CA THR A 239 -1.76 -18.32 15.33
C THR A 239 -1.20 -16.90 15.36
N MET A 240 -1.14 -16.22 14.21
CA MET A 240 -0.68 -14.82 14.13
C MET A 240 -1.51 -13.90 15.03
N GLN A 241 -2.83 -14.08 15.07
CA GLN A 241 -3.72 -13.31 15.93
C GLN A 241 -3.44 -13.57 17.41
N SER A 242 -3.28 -14.84 17.81
CA SER A 242 -2.92 -15.22 19.19
C SER A 242 -1.60 -14.59 19.62
N ASP A 243 -0.56 -14.74 18.81
CA ASP A 243 0.79 -14.26 19.14
C ASP A 243 0.87 -12.73 19.17
N TYR A 244 0.22 -12.06 18.21
CA TYR A 244 0.12 -10.61 18.21
C TYR A 244 -0.66 -10.10 19.44
N THR A 245 -1.75 -10.78 19.82
CA THR A 245 -2.51 -10.43 21.04
C THR A 245 -1.65 -10.59 22.29
N ALA A 246 -0.83 -11.64 22.36
CA ALA A 246 0.12 -11.84 23.46
C ALA A 246 1.19 -10.73 23.50
N ALA A 247 1.75 -10.36 22.36
CA ALA A 247 2.72 -9.26 22.24
C ALA A 247 2.12 -7.91 22.64
N TYR A 248 0.88 -7.63 22.21
CA TYR A 248 0.15 -6.42 22.61
C TYR A 248 -0.11 -6.39 24.12
N THR A 249 -0.56 -7.52 24.69
CA THR A 249 -0.83 -7.65 26.13
C THR A 249 0.44 -7.48 26.95
N GLN A 250 1.58 -7.98 26.47
CA GLN A 250 2.87 -7.81 27.12
C GLN A 250 3.28 -6.33 27.23
N LEU A 251 3.01 -5.51 26.20
CA LEU A 251 3.33 -4.09 26.21
C LEU A 251 2.35 -3.24 27.04
N TYR A 252 1.05 -3.54 26.96
CA TYR A 252 0.01 -2.63 27.46
C TYR A 252 -0.85 -3.18 28.58
N GLY A 253 -0.68 -4.45 28.96
CA GLY A 253 -1.50 -5.14 29.97
C GLY A 253 -2.98 -5.31 29.60
N SER A 254 -3.39 -4.90 28.39
CA SER A 254 -4.73 -5.07 27.85
C SER A 254 -4.73 -6.12 26.74
N SER A 255 -5.81 -6.89 26.65
CA SER A 255 -5.98 -7.95 25.65
C SER A 255 -7.18 -7.63 24.74
N PRO A 256 -7.06 -6.65 23.84
CA PRO A 256 -8.08 -6.38 22.83
C PRO A 256 -8.35 -7.61 21.96
N ALA A 257 -9.58 -7.73 21.46
CA ALA A 257 -10.00 -8.81 20.57
C ALA A 257 -9.68 -8.47 19.11
N PHE A 258 -8.42 -8.65 18.70
CA PHE A 258 -8.04 -8.57 17.28
C PHE A 258 -8.74 -9.67 16.48
N SER A 259 -9.06 -9.40 15.22
CA SER A 259 -9.71 -10.35 14.32
C SER A 259 -9.00 -10.33 12.97
N PHE A 260 -8.15 -11.31 12.70
CA PHE A 260 -7.38 -11.41 11.46
C PHE A 260 -8.05 -12.38 10.48
N HIS A 261 -8.33 -11.88 9.28
CA HIS A 261 -8.95 -12.58 8.14
C HIS A 261 -8.27 -12.20 6.82
#